data_AF-A0A9X2RIX8-F1
#
_entry.id   AF-A0A9X2RIX8-F1
#
_cell.length_a   1.000
_cell.length_b   1.000
_cell.length_c   1.000
_cell.angle_alpha   90.00
_cell.angle_beta   90.00
_cell.angle_gamma   90.00
#
_symmetry.space_group_name_H-M   'P 1'
#
loop_
_entity.id
_entity.type
_entity.pdbx_description
1 polymer ?
#
loop_
_entity_poly.entity_id
_entity_poly.type
_entity_poly.pdbx_seq_one_letter_code
_entity_poly.pdbx_strand_id
1 'polypeptide(L)'
;MHIDLSCACGQVTGRIENADPEKASLATCYCTDCQAFSEALGKADTALNDKGGTTIYQTLPSRLKLLSGRDQLKIMRVTEKQAYRWYAGCCDTPLVFTAPTPSVPILGVNVRNFREGAEAAYPPFAGALFKQEAWGEVDEKKASFPKLAFAALARAFGAKLRGEKGPHPLFGPNGEHPEPKLLTQEEREAVDRRLEARKTQAAA
;
A
#
# COMPACT_ATOMS: atom_id res chain seq x y z
N MET A 1 -18.70 7.67 6.46
CA MET A 1 -17.90 6.99 7.50
C MET A 1 -16.42 7.30 7.30
N HIS A 2 -15.57 6.96 8.26
CA HIS A 2 -14.12 7.08 8.14
C HIS A 2 -13.45 5.80 8.65
N ILE A 3 -12.20 5.58 8.25
CA ILE A 3 -11.37 4.49 8.75
C ILE A 3 -10.09 5.10 9.32
N ASP A 4 -9.81 4.86 10.61
CA ASP A 4 -8.56 5.29 11.22
C ASP A 4 -7.43 4.29 10.93
N LEU A 5 -6.22 4.81 10.75
CA LEU A 5 -5.01 4.01 10.54
C LEU A 5 -3.86 4.51 11.40
N SER A 6 -2.94 3.61 11.76
CA SER A 6 -1.74 3.95 12.50
C SER A 6 -0.57 3.03 12.17
N CYS A 7 0.66 3.54 12.33
CA CYS A 7 1.83 2.67 12.40
C CYS A 7 1.83 1.85 13.69
N ALA A 8 2.68 0.82 13.76
CA ALA A 8 2.73 -0.10 14.90
C ALA A 8 2.98 0.58 16.26
N CYS A 9 3.83 1.61 16.30
CA CYS A 9 4.11 2.37 17.53
C CYS A 9 3.16 3.57 17.77
N GLY A 10 2.19 3.80 16.88
CA GLY A 10 1.19 4.86 17.02
C GLY A 10 1.67 6.30 16.78
N GLN A 11 2.95 6.54 16.49
CA GLN A 11 3.46 7.91 16.25
C GLN A 11 2.94 8.52 14.94
N VAL A 12 2.81 7.70 13.89
CA VAL A 12 2.16 8.08 12.64
C VAL A 12 0.73 7.61 12.66
N THR A 13 -0.20 8.55 12.54
CA THR A 13 -1.63 8.25 12.48
C THR A 13 -2.29 9.00 11.34
N GLY A 14 -3.37 8.42 10.82
CA GLY A 14 -4.14 9.01 9.74
C GLY A 14 -5.58 8.50 9.72
N ARG A 15 -6.34 9.02 8.77
CA ARG A 15 -7.73 8.68 8.56
C ARG A 15 -8.06 8.68 7.08
N ILE A 16 -8.79 7.68 6.64
CA ILE A 16 -9.48 7.70 5.34
C ILE A 16 -10.86 8.32 5.55
N GLU A 17 -10.99 9.57 5.13
CA GLU A 17 -12.25 10.31 5.11
C GLU A 17 -13.13 9.83 3.95
N ASN A 18 -14.45 9.94 4.13
CA ASN A 18 -15.42 9.48 3.13
C ASN A 18 -15.17 8.03 2.67
N ALA A 19 -14.77 7.17 3.62
CA ALA A 19 -14.63 5.75 3.37
C ALA A 19 -15.99 5.20 2.95
N ASP A 20 -16.02 4.48 1.84
CA ASP A 20 -17.24 4.08 1.15
C ASP A 20 -16.86 2.91 0.24
N PRO A 21 -17.52 1.75 0.37
CA PRO A 21 -17.30 0.58 -0.47
C PRO A 21 -17.30 0.90 -1.98
N GLU A 22 -18.15 1.81 -2.46
CA GLU A 22 -18.21 2.12 -3.90
C GLU A 22 -17.01 2.95 -4.37
N LYS A 23 -16.30 3.57 -3.43
CA LYS A 23 -15.21 4.49 -3.72
C LYS A 23 -13.83 3.91 -3.43
N ALA A 24 -13.77 2.61 -3.17
CA ALA A 24 -12.56 1.86 -2.88
C ALA A 24 -12.43 0.62 -3.77
N SER A 25 -11.26 -0.01 -3.74
CA SER A 25 -11.09 -1.37 -4.25
C SER A 25 -10.24 -2.15 -3.26
N LEU A 26 -10.58 -3.41 -3.01
CA LEU A 26 -9.84 -4.28 -2.09
C LEU A 26 -9.26 -5.45 -2.88
N ALA A 27 -7.95 -5.60 -2.88
CA ALA A 27 -7.26 -6.68 -3.57
C ALA A 27 -6.01 -7.09 -2.79
N THR A 28 -5.60 -8.34 -2.92
CA THR A 28 -4.31 -8.81 -2.35
C THR A 28 -3.27 -8.86 -3.46
N CYS A 29 -2.12 -8.23 -3.25
CA CYS A 29 -1.01 -8.24 -4.18
C CYS A 29 0.08 -9.17 -3.68
N TYR A 30 0.45 -10.14 -4.52
CA TYR A 30 1.49 -11.12 -4.24
C TYR A 30 2.81 -10.82 -4.95
N CYS A 31 2.98 -9.63 -5.56
CA CYS A 31 4.21 -9.37 -6.30
C CYS A 31 5.44 -9.33 -5.38
N THR A 32 6.55 -9.81 -5.91
CA THR A 32 7.88 -9.83 -5.30
C THR A 32 8.30 -8.45 -4.78
N ASP A 33 7.86 -7.34 -5.39
CA ASP A 33 8.16 -6.00 -4.87
C ASP A 33 7.41 -5.67 -3.57
N CYS A 34 6.17 -6.13 -3.40
CA CYS A 34 5.44 -5.94 -2.14
C CYS A 34 6.05 -6.79 -1.03
N GLN A 35 6.48 -8.00 -1.39
CA GLN A 35 7.21 -8.90 -0.50
C GLN A 35 8.56 -8.28 -0.09
N ALA A 36 9.37 -7.86 -1.07
CA ALA A 36 10.70 -7.29 -0.86
C ALA A 36 10.66 -6.01 -0.04
N PHE A 37 9.67 -5.14 -0.25
CA PHE A 37 9.49 -3.95 0.58
C PHE A 37 9.26 -4.30 2.06
N SER A 38 8.36 -5.24 2.32
CA SER A 38 8.02 -5.65 3.68
C SER A 38 9.20 -6.37 4.34
N GLU A 39 9.93 -7.18 3.59
CA GLU A 39 11.13 -7.89 4.05
C GLU A 39 12.32 -6.95 4.29
N ALA A 40 12.52 -5.95 3.43
CA ALA A 40 13.57 -4.94 3.60
C ALA A 40 13.38 -4.10 4.87
N LEU A 41 12.12 -3.90 5.29
CA LEU A 41 11.75 -3.23 6.54
C LEU A 41 11.77 -4.17 7.76
N GLY A 42 12.05 -5.46 7.57
CA GLY A 42 11.95 -6.47 8.63
C GLY A 42 10.53 -6.65 9.16
N LYS A 43 9.51 -6.37 8.34
CA LYS A 43 8.08 -6.40 8.70
C LYS A 43 7.28 -7.43 7.95
N ALA A 44 7.90 -8.33 7.19
CA ALA A 44 7.22 -9.37 6.42
C ALA A 44 6.18 -10.13 7.25
N ASP A 45 6.53 -10.54 8.48
CA ASP A 45 5.64 -11.29 9.38
C ASP A 45 4.38 -10.52 9.83
N THR A 46 4.44 -9.19 9.81
CA THR A 46 3.33 -8.32 10.26
C THR A 46 2.57 -7.66 9.11
N ALA A 47 3.22 -7.50 7.95
CA ALA A 47 2.70 -6.74 6.83
C ALA A 47 2.19 -7.61 5.68
N LEU A 48 2.66 -8.86 5.58
CA LEU A 48 2.23 -9.84 4.59
C LEU A 48 1.24 -10.83 5.22
N ASN A 49 0.42 -11.49 4.39
CA ASN A 49 -0.27 -12.70 4.81
C ASN A 49 0.68 -13.91 4.76
N ASP A 50 0.19 -15.05 5.20
CA ASP A 50 0.88 -16.35 5.22
C ASP A 50 1.39 -16.81 3.84
N LYS A 51 0.80 -16.30 2.76
CA LYS A 51 1.18 -16.57 1.37
C LYS A 51 2.02 -15.44 0.73
N GLY A 52 2.56 -14.51 1.52
CA GLY A 52 3.42 -13.42 1.04
C GLY A 52 2.65 -12.26 0.38
N GLY A 53 1.34 -12.18 0.56
CA GLY A 53 0.46 -11.18 -0.04
C GLY A 53 0.25 -9.95 0.84
N THR A 54 0.24 -8.77 0.24
CA THR A 54 -0.22 -7.54 0.89
C THR A 54 -1.66 -7.24 0.48
N THR A 55 -2.60 -7.25 1.42
CA THR A 55 -3.98 -6.81 1.16
C THR A 55 -4.06 -5.29 1.17
N ILE A 56 -4.57 -4.74 0.07
CA ILE A 56 -4.53 -3.31 -0.25
C ILE A 56 -5.96 -2.80 -0.35
N TYR A 57 -6.26 -1.77 0.45
CA TYR A 57 -7.40 -0.88 0.23
C TYR A 57 -6.95 0.28 -0.65
N GLN A 58 -7.37 0.27 -1.90
CA GLN A 58 -7.02 1.30 -2.88
C GLN A 58 -8.11 2.37 -2.96
N THR A 59 -7.74 3.63 -2.77
CA THR A 59 -8.62 4.80 -2.84
C THR A 59 -7.91 6.02 -3.42
N LEU A 60 -8.53 7.20 -3.33
CA LEU A 60 -7.93 8.46 -3.76
C LEU A 60 -7.07 9.09 -2.65
N PRO A 61 -5.90 9.68 -2.98
CA PRO A 61 -5.08 10.38 -2.01
C PRO A 61 -5.81 11.50 -1.26
N SER A 62 -6.74 12.21 -1.91
CA SER A 62 -7.51 13.30 -1.30
C SER A 62 -8.35 12.89 -0.09
N ARG A 63 -8.55 11.58 0.11
CA ARG A 63 -9.28 11.04 1.27
C ARG A 63 -8.40 10.73 2.46
N LEU A 64 -7.09 10.61 2.25
CA LEU A 64 -6.18 10.42 3.35
C LEU A 64 -5.96 11.76 4.06
N LYS A 65 -6.25 11.78 5.36
CA LYS A 65 -5.87 12.85 6.27
C LYS A 65 -4.80 12.31 7.21
N LEU A 66 -3.59 12.85 7.13
CA LEU A 66 -2.57 12.60 8.15
C LEU A 66 -2.93 13.37 9.41
N LEU A 67 -2.89 12.69 10.56
CA LEU A 67 -3.23 13.26 11.87
C LEU A 67 -1.98 13.52 12.71
N SER A 68 -0.94 12.69 12.59
CA SER A 68 0.34 12.86 13.29
C SER A 68 1.51 12.20 12.54
N GLY A 69 2.75 12.59 12.87
CA GLY A 69 3.96 11.90 12.44
C GLY A 69 4.35 12.11 10.97
N ARG A 70 4.01 13.26 10.37
CA ARG A 70 4.37 13.58 8.98
C ARG A 70 5.89 13.57 8.77
N ASP A 71 6.63 14.09 9.73
CA ASP A 71 8.09 14.13 9.80
C ASP A 71 8.74 12.73 9.88
N GLN A 72 7.98 11.73 10.32
CA GLN A 72 8.40 10.33 10.32
C GLN A 72 8.14 9.63 8.95
N LEU A 73 7.53 10.36 8.01
CA LEU A 73 7.37 10.06 6.59
C LEU A 73 8.67 9.59 5.93
N LYS A 74 8.81 8.33 5.52
CA LYS A 74 9.92 7.89 4.63
C LYS A 74 9.40 7.16 3.40
N ILE A 75 10.20 7.17 2.33
CA ILE A 75 9.91 6.46 1.08
C ILE A 75 11.01 5.43 0.81
N MET A 76 10.61 4.24 0.37
CA MET A 76 11.51 3.25 -0.23
C MET A 76 11.10 2.97 -1.68
N ARG A 77 12.09 2.72 -2.53
CA ARG A 77 11.92 2.18 -3.88
C ARG A 77 12.63 0.84 -3.95
N VAL A 78 11.89 -0.21 -4.32
CA VAL A 78 12.46 -1.54 -4.52
C VAL A 78 13.14 -1.63 -5.89
N THR A 79 12.65 -0.88 -6.89
CA THR A 79 13.35 -0.59 -8.15
C THR A 79 13.09 0.84 -8.63
N GLU A 80 13.90 1.33 -9.58
CA GLU A 80 13.91 2.71 -10.07
C GLU A 80 12.67 3.17 -10.84
N LYS A 81 11.73 2.29 -11.21
CA LYS A 81 10.53 2.66 -11.98
C LYS A 81 9.22 2.42 -11.24
N GLN A 82 9.30 2.02 -9.96
CA GLN A 82 8.14 1.58 -9.21
C GLN A 82 7.46 2.68 -8.41
N ALA A 83 6.26 2.33 -7.92
CA ALA A 83 5.48 3.07 -6.96
C ALA A 83 6.34 3.50 -5.75
N TYR A 84 6.01 4.67 -5.19
CA TYR A 84 6.57 5.07 -3.91
C TYR A 84 5.93 4.24 -2.82
N ARG A 85 6.77 3.58 -2.03
CA ARG A 85 6.34 2.78 -0.88
C ARG A 85 6.66 3.56 0.39
N TRP A 86 5.61 4.10 0.99
CA TRP A 86 5.71 4.95 2.17
C TRP A 86 5.68 4.11 3.43
N TYR A 87 6.54 4.42 4.38
CA TYR A 87 6.62 3.75 5.67
C TYR A 87 6.87 4.76 6.80
N ALA A 88 6.51 4.36 8.02
CA ALA A 88 6.78 5.13 9.22
C ALA A 88 8.20 4.88 9.70
N GLY A 89 9.10 5.86 9.58
CA GLY A 89 10.51 5.74 9.96
C GLY A 89 10.77 5.54 11.45
N CYS A 90 9.77 5.75 12.32
CA CYS A 90 9.85 5.53 13.76
C CYS A 90 9.77 4.06 14.18
N CYS A 91 9.25 3.18 13.33
CA CYS A 91 9.11 1.75 13.62
C CYS A 91 9.11 0.84 12.38
N ASP A 92 9.49 1.40 11.23
CA ASP A 92 9.54 0.76 9.92
C ASP A 92 8.22 0.16 9.44
N THR A 93 7.06 0.64 9.92
CA THR A 93 5.76 0.11 9.51
C THR A 93 5.47 0.47 8.04
N PRO A 94 5.24 -0.51 7.14
CA PRO A 94 4.77 -0.27 5.77
C PRO A 94 3.39 0.35 5.80
N LEU A 95 3.20 1.57 5.28
CA LEU A 95 1.91 2.28 5.40
C LEU A 95 1.07 2.20 4.13
N VAL A 96 1.56 2.84 3.08
CA VAL A 96 0.80 3.09 1.85
C VAL A 96 1.72 3.07 0.64
N PHE A 97 1.16 2.91 -0.55
CA PHE A 97 1.85 3.19 -1.80
C PHE A 97 1.13 4.25 -2.62
N THR A 98 1.91 4.96 -3.42
CA THR A 98 1.41 5.98 -4.37
C THR A 98 2.16 5.84 -5.69
N ALA A 99 1.67 6.51 -6.73
CA ALA A 99 2.55 6.84 -7.85
C ALA A 99 3.69 7.76 -7.38
N PRO A 100 4.85 7.77 -8.06
CA PRO A 100 5.93 8.72 -7.80
C PRO A 100 5.54 10.18 -8.02
N THR A 101 4.51 10.42 -8.84
CA THR A 101 4.02 11.76 -9.18
C THR A 101 2.64 12.01 -8.56
N PRO A 102 2.42 13.17 -7.91
CA PRO A 102 1.14 13.47 -7.25
C PRO A 102 -0.03 13.64 -8.24
N SER A 103 0.25 13.83 -9.53
CA SER A 103 -0.76 13.95 -10.59
C SER A 103 -1.48 12.65 -10.91
N VAL A 104 -0.92 11.50 -10.50
CA VAL A 104 -1.57 10.19 -10.62
C VAL A 104 -2.20 9.85 -9.27
N PRO A 105 -3.53 10.03 -9.10
CA PRO A 105 -4.18 10.03 -7.80
C PRO A 105 -4.51 8.61 -7.33
N ILE A 106 -3.50 7.77 -7.17
CA ILE A 106 -3.63 6.43 -6.62
C ILE A 106 -3.01 6.40 -5.22
N LEU A 107 -3.78 5.92 -4.24
CA LEU A 107 -3.32 5.62 -2.90
C LEU A 107 -3.76 4.20 -2.55
N GLY A 108 -2.83 3.31 -2.27
CA GLY A 108 -3.13 2.01 -1.69
C GLY A 108 -2.66 1.94 -0.25
N VAL A 109 -3.54 1.55 0.67
CA VAL A 109 -3.24 1.39 2.08
C VAL A 109 -3.13 -0.08 2.41
N ASN A 110 -2.06 -0.48 3.12
CA ASN A 110 -2.01 -1.83 3.68
C ASN A 110 -3.07 -1.92 4.79
N VAL A 111 -4.04 -2.82 4.62
CA VAL A 111 -5.18 -2.96 5.54
C VAL A 111 -4.76 -3.36 6.95
N ARG A 112 -3.56 -3.94 7.13
CA ARG A 112 -2.99 -4.26 8.44
C ARG A 112 -2.75 -3.03 9.32
N ASN A 113 -2.73 -1.83 8.74
CA ASN A 113 -2.59 -0.58 9.48
C ASN A 113 -3.91 0.04 9.92
N PHE A 114 -5.05 -0.48 9.43
CA PHE A 114 -6.35 0.00 9.86
C PHE A 114 -6.65 -0.45 11.28
N ARG A 115 -7.33 0.41 12.04
CA ARG A 115 -7.82 0.09 13.38
C ARG A 115 -9.08 -0.78 13.30
N GLU A 116 -9.43 -1.39 14.43
CA GLU A 116 -10.59 -2.28 14.58
C GLU A 116 -11.89 -1.62 14.05
N GLY A 117 -12.72 -2.42 13.36
CA GLY A 117 -13.99 -1.98 12.79
C GLY A 117 -13.92 -1.39 11.38
N ALA A 118 -12.73 -1.36 10.77
CA ALA A 118 -12.50 -0.88 9.41
C ALA A 118 -13.21 -1.72 8.34
N GLU A 119 -13.43 -3.01 8.60
CA GLU A 119 -13.97 -3.99 7.67
C GLU A 119 -15.37 -3.62 7.17
N ALA A 120 -16.16 -2.92 8.00
CA ALA A 120 -17.48 -2.43 7.62
C ALA A 120 -17.44 -1.43 6.44
N ALA A 121 -16.29 -0.81 6.20
CA ALA A 121 -16.07 0.13 5.11
C ALA A 121 -15.38 -0.52 3.89
N TYR A 122 -15.05 -1.81 3.95
CA TYR A 122 -14.34 -2.46 2.86
C TYR A 122 -15.26 -2.72 1.67
N PRO A 123 -14.77 -2.47 0.44
CA PRO A 123 -15.47 -2.87 -0.76
C PRO A 123 -15.45 -4.39 -0.91
N PRO A 124 -16.32 -4.96 -1.76
CA PRO A 124 -16.22 -6.35 -2.15
C PRO A 124 -14.81 -6.70 -2.64
N PHE A 125 -14.29 -7.84 -2.18
CA PHE A 125 -12.95 -8.29 -2.55
C PHE A 125 -12.85 -8.55 -4.07
N ALA A 126 -11.91 -7.84 -4.71
CA ALA A 126 -11.72 -7.86 -6.16
C ALA A 126 -10.86 -9.04 -6.62
N GLY A 127 -10.05 -9.64 -5.73
CA GLY A 127 -9.23 -10.82 -6.02
C GLY A 127 -7.74 -10.64 -5.72
N ALA A 128 -6.97 -11.65 -6.12
CA ALA A 128 -5.52 -11.73 -6.00
C ALA A 128 -4.80 -11.23 -7.27
N LEU A 129 -3.86 -10.30 -7.11
CA LEU A 129 -2.92 -9.82 -8.13
C LEU A 129 -1.59 -10.57 -7.99
N PHE A 130 -0.96 -10.87 -9.14
CA PHE A 130 0.35 -11.55 -9.19
C PHE A 130 0.41 -12.87 -8.42
N LYS A 131 -0.69 -13.63 -8.37
CA LYS A 131 -0.79 -14.87 -7.56
C LYS A 131 0.29 -15.93 -7.88
N GLN A 132 0.89 -15.89 -9.06
CA GLN A 132 2.00 -16.76 -9.44
C GLN A 132 3.28 -16.52 -8.62
N GLU A 133 3.39 -15.38 -7.93
CA GLU A 133 4.52 -15.01 -7.07
C GLU A 133 4.26 -15.30 -5.58
N ALA A 134 3.09 -15.86 -5.23
CA ALA A 134 2.74 -16.19 -3.86
C ALA A 134 3.60 -17.33 -3.27
N TRP A 135 3.61 -17.43 -1.94
CA TRP A 135 4.28 -18.49 -1.18
C TRP A 135 3.39 -19.73 -1.04
N GLY A 136 2.98 -20.29 -2.19
CA GLY A 136 2.09 -21.44 -2.27
C GLY A 136 0.83 -21.18 -3.09
N GLU A 137 -0.12 -22.09 -3.01
CA GLU A 137 -1.40 -21.97 -3.71
C GLU A 137 -2.30 -20.90 -3.06
N VAL A 138 -3.03 -20.18 -3.92
CA VAL A 138 -3.89 -19.03 -3.58
C VAL A 138 -5.25 -19.28 -4.21
N ASP A 139 -6.21 -19.68 -3.37
CA ASP A 139 -7.58 -20.04 -3.77
C ASP A 139 -8.40 -18.83 -4.24
N GLU A 140 -8.00 -17.62 -3.83
CA GLU A 140 -8.69 -16.40 -4.22
C GLU A 140 -8.74 -16.22 -5.75
N LYS A 141 -9.90 -15.78 -6.25
CA LYS A 141 -10.04 -15.44 -7.68
C LYS A 141 -8.96 -14.46 -8.13
N LYS A 142 -8.47 -14.60 -9.37
CA LYS A 142 -7.54 -13.64 -9.96
C LYS A 142 -8.22 -12.28 -10.13
N ALA A 143 -7.62 -11.23 -9.57
CA ALA A 143 -8.07 -9.86 -9.80
C ALA A 143 -7.84 -9.45 -11.26
N SER A 144 -8.80 -8.72 -11.82
CA SER A 144 -8.69 -8.16 -13.16
C SER A 144 -8.01 -6.79 -13.09
N PHE A 145 -6.74 -6.74 -13.50
CA PHE A 145 -5.96 -5.49 -13.51
C PHE A 145 -6.63 -4.38 -14.35
N PRO A 146 -7.14 -4.64 -15.58
CA PRO A 146 -7.82 -3.60 -16.34
C PRO A 146 -9.08 -3.06 -15.66
N LYS A 147 -9.87 -3.92 -14.99
CA LYS A 147 -11.05 -3.48 -14.24
C LYS A 147 -10.68 -2.60 -13.04
N LEU A 148 -9.63 -2.97 -12.30
CA LEU A 148 -9.13 -2.17 -11.17
C LEU A 148 -8.57 -0.82 -11.63
N ALA A 149 -7.82 -0.80 -12.74
CA ALA A 149 -7.30 0.42 -13.34
C ALA A 149 -8.44 1.34 -13.81
N PHE A 150 -9.44 0.79 -14.52
CA PHE A 150 -10.63 1.53 -14.93
C PHE A 150 -11.40 2.11 -13.73
N ALA A 151 -11.62 1.30 -12.68
CA ALA A 151 -12.26 1.77 -11.46
C ALA A 151 -11.47 2.90 -10.75
N ALA A 152 -10.14 2.84 -10.77
CA ALA A 152 -9.30 3.92 -10.26
C ALA A 152 -9.46 5.22 -11.08
N LEU A 153 -9.43 5.11 -12.41
CA LEU A 153 -9.60 6.25 -13.32
C LEU A 153 -10.99 6.87 -13.20
N ALA A 154 -12.05 6.05 -13.16
CA ALA A 154 -13.43 6.52 -12.99
C ALA A 154 -13.60 7.28 -11.67
N ARG A 155 -12.99 6.79 -10.57
CA ARG A 155 -13.00 7.49 -9.28
C ARG A 155 -12.26 8.82 -9.34
N ALA A 156 -11.07 8.84 -9.93
CA ALA A 156 -10.28 10.06 -10.10
C ALA A 156 -11.04 11.11 -10.92
N PHE A 157 -11.67 10.69 -12.03
CA PHE A 157 -12.49 11.55 -12.86
C PHE A 157 -13.71 12.08 -12.11
N GLY A 158 -14.45 11.21 -11.41
CA GLY A 158 -15.60 11.62 -10.60
C GLY A 158 -15.22 12.61 -9.49
N ALA A 159 -14.09 12.41 -8.82
CA ALA A 159 -13.57 13.33 -7.81
C ALA A 159 -13.22 14.70 -8.42
N LYS A 160 -12.60 14.71 -9.61
CA LYS A 160 -12.34 15.95 -10.37
C LYS A 160 -13.64 16.70 -10.70
N LEU A 161 -14.68 16.00 -11.16
CA LEU A 161 -15.98 16.60 -11.48
C LEU A 161 -16.68 17.19 -10.24
N ARG A 162 -16.57 16.52 -9.09
CA ARG A 162 -17.15 16.99 -7.82
C ARG A 162 -16.33 18.08 -7.16
N GLY A 163 -15.20 18.49 -7.75
CA GLY A 163 -14.31 19.47 -7.15
C GLY A 163 -13.72 18.99 -5.82
N GLU A 164 -13.55 17.67 -5.63
CA GLU A 164 -12.78 17.09 -4.53
C GLU A 164 -11.31 17.49 -4.72
N LYS A 165 -11.00 18.73 -4.37
CA LYS A 165 -9.70 19.37 -4.46
C LYS A 165 -9.01 19.20 -3.11
N GLY A 166 -7.85 18.57 -3.11
CA GLY A 166 -6.95 18.56 -1.98
C GLY A 166 -5.56 18.22 -2.49
N PRO A 167 -4.50 18.88 -1.98
CA PRO A 167 -3.14 18.46 -2.30
C PRO A 167 -2.98 17.00 -1.89
N HIS A 168 -2.17 16.25 -2.64
CA HIS A 168 -1.84 14.89 -2.26
C HIS A 168 -1.21 14.93 -0.85
N PRO A 169 -1.80 14.32 0.18
CA PRO A 169 -1.44 14.58 1.58
C PRO A 169 -0.02 14.13 1.92
N LEU A 170 0.56 13.24 1.12
CA LEU A 170 1.94 12.76 1.28
C LEU A 170 2.99 13.63 0.57
N PHE A 171 2.58 14.48 -0.37
CA PHE A 171 3.50 15.42 -1.04
C PHE A 171 3.29 16.83 -0.49
N GLY A 172 4.31 17.69 -0.62
CA GLY A 172 4.20 19.12 -0.37
C GLY A 172 3.46 19.84 -1.52
N PRO A 173 3.20 21.14 -1.37
CA PRO A 173 2.46 21.94 -2.35
C PRO A 173 3.03 21.89 -3.77
N ASN A 174 4.36 21.73 -3.92
CA ASN A 174 5.04 21.65 -5.20
C ASN A 174 5.50 20.22 -5.54
N GLY A 175 4.96 19.22 -4.85
CA GLY A 175 5.36 17.82 -5.01
C GLY A 175 6.54 17.40 -4.13
N GLU A 176 6.92 18.19 -3.12
CA GLU A 176 8.02 17.86 -2.22
C GLU A 176 7.74 16.54 -1.48
N HIS A 177 8.75 15.70 -1.33
CA HIS A 177 8.65 14.45 -0.59
C HIS A 177 10.00 14.11 0.05
N PRO A 178 10.04 13.24 1.08
CA PRO A 178 11.29 12.70 1.61
C PRO A 178 12.13 12.05 0.49
N GLU A 179 13.45 12.10 0.61
CA GLU A 179 14.32 11.45 -0.36
C GLU A 179 14.06 9.93 -0.37
N PRO A 180 13.71 9.33 -1.52
CA PRO A 180 13.44 7.89 -1.57
C PRO A 180 14.71 7.07 -1.37
N LYS A 181 14.72 6.17 -0.38
CA LYS A 181 15.77 5.14 -0.27
C LYS A 181 15.59 4.11 -1.38
N LEU A 182 16.51 4.05 -2.32
CA LEU A 182 16.61 2.94 -3.27
C LEU A 182 17.40 1.80 -2.61
N LEU A 183 16.90 0.57 -2.72
CA LEU A 183 17.69 -0.60 -2.29
C LEU A 183 18.92 -0.73 -3.19
N THR A 184 20.09 -0.89 -2.57
CA THR A 184 21.29 -1.26 -3.33
C THR A 184 21.12 -2.66 -3.94
N GLN A 185 21.95 -3.00 -4.93
CA GLN A 185 21.94 -4.34 -5.50
C GLN A 185 22.19 -5.41 -4.41
N GLU A 186 23.15 -5.17 -3.51
CA GLU A 186 23.46 -6.09 -2.41
C GLU A 186 22.29 -6.23 -1.42
N GLU A 187 21.65 -5.10 -1.04
CA GLU A 187 20.46 -5.12 -0.19
C GLU A 187 19.33 -5.90 -0.85
N ARG A 188 19.14 -5.73 -2.17
CA ARG A 188 18.13 -6.43 -2.93
C ARG A 188 18.38 -7.93 -2.99
N GLU A 189 19.60 -8.35 -3.32
CA GLU A 189 19.97 -9.77 -3.34
C GLU A 189 19.82 -10.42 -1.96
N ALA A 190 20.16 -9.70 -0.89
CA ALA A 190 19.97 -10.19 0.48
C ALA A 190 18.47 -10.35 0.83
N VAL A 191 17.62 -9.42 0.40
CA VAL A 191 16.16 -9.52 0.54
C VAL A 191 15.63 -10.72 -0.23
N ASP A 192 16.01 -10.88 -1.49
CA ASP A 192 15.53 -11.96 -2.35
C ASP A 192 15.90 -13.34 -1.77
N ARG A 193 17.11 -13.51 -1.21
CA ARG A 193 17.49 -14.74 -0.50
C ARG A 193 16.58 -15.06 0.69
N ARG A 194 16.17 -14.04 1.47
CA ARG A 194 15.27 -14.24 2.62
C ARG A 194 13.84 -14.56 2.16
N LEU A 195 13.38 -13.95 1.07
CA LEU A 195 12.09 -14.26 0.48
C LEU A 195 12.01 -15.70 -0.03
N GLU A 196 13.05 -16.19 -0.71
CA GLU A 196 13.10 -17.58 -1.16
C GLU A 196 13.09 -18.58 0.01
N ALA A 197 13.79 -18.27 1.10
CA ALA A 197 13.75 -19.07 2.33
C ALA A 197 12.34 -19.13 2.94
N ARG A 198 11.66 -17.97 3.04
CA ARG A 198 10.27 -17.89 3.53
C ARG A 198 9.30 -18.64 2.63
N LYS A 199 9.44 -18.49 1.31
CA LYS A 199 8.62 -19.20 0.32
C LYS A 199 8.76 -20.71 0.43
N THR A 200 10.00 -21.19 0.62
CA THR A 200 10.28 -22.61 0.84
C THR A 200 9.65 -23.10 2.15
N GLN A 201 9.76 -22.32 3.23
CA GLN A 201 9.15 -22.65 4.52
C GLN A 201 7.62 -22.71 4.46
N ALA A 202 6.97 -21.81 3.73
CA ALA A 202 5.52 -21.76 3.60
C ALA A 202 4.94 -22.87 2.69
N ALA A 203 5.80 -23.53 1.91
CA ALA A 203 5.44 -24.65 1.04
C ALA A 203 5.67 -26.03 1.69
N ALA A 204 6.35 -26.07 2.84
CA ALA A 204 6.60 -27.27 3.64
C ALA A 204 5.46 -27.51 4.64
#